data_AF-A0A954RT09-F1
#
_entry.id   AF-A0A954RT09-F1
#
_cell.length_a   1.000
_cell.length_b   1.000
_cell.length_c   1.000
_cell.angle_alpha   90.00
_cell.angle_beta   90.00
_cell.angle_gamma   90.00
#
_symmetry.space_group_name_H-M   'P 1'
#
loop_
_entity.id
_entity.type
_entity.pdbx_description
1 polymer ?
#
loop_
_entity_poly.entity_id
_entity_poly.type
_entity_poly.pdbx_seq_one_letter_code
_entity_poly.pdbx_strand_id
1 'polypeptide(L)'
;EKPTQPPRATLINLWATWCGPCLEELRALADHDAELRQRGLNVIALSTDLLQEGAGHDVELQTDLVNRDALTQTMRAFDYPFTVGFADQQLIAALSTIHNQVYYAQRSLPLPCSFLLDAQGRVAAIYKGAVSAQQLMDDLALLEANTETIATRTRPFAGSRVLNVEELSPLVAAEAYREGGYLKEAQAEVERYLAEVMATHDLDQMSAALMGALRPTVAPEITQPLPSASSESDTLTKKSMTTVESQQAAIKTQLVKLREREQLRCYDLLARLAREQRDVAGELVARRKIVELAPQSVAACLALGRCYMQNRMPEEA
;
A
#
# COMPACT_ATOMS: atom_id res chain seq x y z
N GLU A 1 12.41 -12.14 -27.04
CA GLU A 1 13.24 -12.77 -25.97
C GLU A 1 12.62 -12.44 -24.62
N LYS A 2 12.63 -13.38 -23.66
CA LYS A 2 12.13 -13.12 -22.30
C LYS A 2 13.18 -12.30 -21.54
N PRO A 3 12.82 -11.19 -20.86
CA PRO A 3 13.79 -10.43 -20.07
C PRO A 3 14.36 -11.32 -18.96
N THR A 4 15.69 -11.31 -18.83
CA THR A 4 16.48 -12.15 -17.91
C THR A 4 16.44 -11.70 -16.45
N GLN A 5 15.75 -10.60 -16.13
CA GLN A 5 15.47 -10.14 -14.77
C GLN A 5 14.05 -9.56 -14.69
N PRO A 6 13.33 -9.74 -13.56
CA PRO A 6 12.04 -9.11 -13.35
C PRO A 6 12.20 -7.58 -13.44
N PRO A 7 11.25 -6.86 -14.07
CA PRO A 7 11.36 -5.42 -14.23
C PRO A 7 11.42 -4.72 -12.86
N ARG A 8 12.24 -3.68 -12.77
CA ARG A 8 12.41 -2.86 -11.56
C ARG A 8 11.13 -2.06 -11.25
N ALA A 9 10.36 -1.73 -12.29
CA ALA A 9 9.10 -1.04 -12.17
C ALA A 9 8.18 -1.39 -13.35
N THR A 10 6.87 -1.27 -13.15
CA THR A 10 5.88 -1.45 -14.21
C THR A 10 4.98 -0.23 -14.33
N LEU A 11 4.87 0.34 -15.52
CA LEU A 11 3.90 1.38 -15.85
C LEU A 11 2.66 0.74 -16.48
N ILE A 12 1.51 0.85 -15.81
CA ILE A 12 0.21 0.55 -16.40
C ILE A 12 -0.31 1.85 -17.03
N ASN A 13 -0.41 1.90 -18.36
CA ASN A 13 -0.92 3.05 -19.11
C ASN A 13 -2.34 2.76 -19.60
N LEU A 14 -3.32 3.56 -19.16
CA LEU A 14 -4.70 3.49 -19.63
C LEU A 14 -4.89 4.48 -20.78
N TRP A 15 -5.35 3.99 -21.91
CA TRP A 15 -5.53 4.77 -23.13
C TRP A 15 -6.79 4.35 -23.91
N ALA A 16 -7.13 5.14 -24.94
CA ALA A 16 -8.20 4.81 -25.88
C ALA A 16 -7.82 5.29 -27.29
N THR A 17 -8.32 4.61 -28.32
CA THR A 17 -8.00 4.95 -29.73
C THR A 17 -8.49 6.33 -30.15
N TRP A 18 -9.56 6.84 -29.53
CA TRP A 18 -10.11 8.17 -29.76
C TRP A 18 -9.43 9.29 -28.97
N CYS A 19 -8.51 8.95 -28.06
CA CYS A 19 -7.84 9.91 -27.19
C CYS A 19 -6.54 10.43 -27.83
N GLY A 20 -6.59 11.64 -28.41
CA GLY A 20 -5.43 12.28 -29.05
C GLY A 20 -4.18 12.35 -28.16
N PRO A 21 -4.26 12.88 -26.92
CA PRO A 21 -3.11 12.93 -26.02
C PRO A 21 -2.55 11.54 -25.66
N CYS A 22 -3.39 10.51 -25.63
CA CYS A 22 -2.94 9.14 -25.38
C CYS A 22 -2.09 8.60 -26.54
N LEU A 23 -2.47 8.90 -27.78
CA LEU A 23 -1.69 8.49 -28.95
C LEU A 23 -0.32 9.18 -29.01
N GLU A 24 -0.26 10.46 -28.63
CA GLU A 24 1.00 11.21 -28.51
C GLU A 24 1.91 10.60 -27.43
N GLU A 25 1.35 10.27 -26.27
CA GLU A 25 2.07 9.60 -25.17
C GLU A 25 2.61 8.24 -25.59
N LEU A 26 1.78 7.37 -26.20
CA LEU A 26 2.21 6.05 -26.66
C LEU A 26 3.35 6.14 -27.69
N ARG A 27 3.27 7.09 -28.63
CA ARG A 27 4.35 7.32 -29.57
C ARG A 27 5.63 7.76 -28.86
N ALA A 28 5.53 8.71 -27.93
CA ALA A 28 6.67 9.16 -27.17
C ALA A 28 7.31 8.02 -26.35
N LEU A 29 6.50 7.11 -25.79
CA LEU A 29 7.01 5.92 -25.09
C LEU A 29 7.76 4.98 -26.05
N ALA A 30 7.19 4.71 -27.23
CA ALA A 30 7.84 3.88 -28.24
C ALA A 30 9.18 4.46 -28.70
N ASP A 31 9.23 5.77 -28.94
CA ASP A 31 10.44 6.48 -29.36
C ASP A 31 11.58 6.38 -28.31
N HIS A 32 11.25 6.14 -27.03
CA HIS A 32 12.21 6.05 -25.92
C HIS A 32 12.35 4.62 -25.34
N ASP A 33 11.94 3.57 -26.07
CA ASP A 33 11.93 2.18 -25.58
C ASP A 33 13.27 1.73 -24.99
N ALA A 34 14.37 1.98 -25.71
CA ALA A 34 15.70 1.58 -25.27
C ALA A 34 16.09 2.21 -23.92
N GLU A 35 15.82 3.51 -23.75
CA GLU A 35 16.15 4.26 -22.52
C GLU A 35 15.29 3.78 -21.34
N LEU A 36 13.98 3.60 -21.58
CA LEU A 36 13.04 3.13 -20.56
C LEU A 36 13.37 1.71 -20.09
N ARG A 37 13.67 0.79 -21.03
CA ARG A 37 14.12 -0.58 -20.69
C ARG A 37 15.45 -0.60 -19.96
N GLN A 38 16.40 0.24 -20.35
CA GLN A 38 17.68 0.35 -19.66
C GLN A 38 17.52 0.79 -18.21
N ARG A 39 16.50 1.63 -17.92
CA ARG A 39 16.12 2.01 -16.55
C ARG A 39 15.27 0.95 -15.82
N GLY A 40 15.03 -0.20 -16.45
CA GLY A 40 14.29 -1.31 -15.86
C GLY A 40 12.78 -1.11 -15.82
N LEU A 41 12.23 -0.20 -16.65
CA LEU A 41 10.80 0.01 -16.77
C LEU A 41 10.17 -0.99 -17.75
N ASN A 42 9.14 -1.67 -17.28
CA ASN A 42 8.21 -2.40 -18.13
C ASN A 42 6.95 -1.55 -18.35
N VAL A 43 6.49 -1.43 -19.60
CA VAL A 43 5.24 -0.71 -19.91
C VAL A 43 4.18 -1.70 -20.35
N ILE A 44 2.97 -1.53 -19.81
CA ILE A 44 1.77 -2.27 -20.18
C ILE A 44 0.71 -1.25 -20.58
N ALA A 45 0.43 -1.13 -21.87
CA ALA A 45 -0.58 -0.24 -22.42
C ALA A 45 -1.92 -0.97 -22.55
N LEU A 46 -2.93 -0.52 -21.81
CA LEU A 46 -4.24 -1.15 -21.75
C LEU A 46 -5.30 -0.22 -22.33
N SER A 47 -5.88 -0.63 -23.45
CA SER A 47 -6.97 0.11 -24.09
C SER A 47 -8.27 -0.07 -23.31
N THR A 48 -8.99 1.03 -23.09
CA THR A 48 -10.33 1.04 -22.49
C THR A 48 -11.44 1.01 -23.54
N ASP A 49 -11.13 0.80 -24.81
CA ASP A 49 -12.11 0.87 -25.91
C ASP A 49 -13.25 -0.17 -25.76
N LEU A 50 -12.99 -1.30 -25.11
CA LEU A 50 -13.99 -2.36 -24.86
C LEU A 50 -14.89 -2.08 -23.65
N LEU A 51 -14.67 -0.98 -22.91
CA LEU A 51 -15.41 -0.65 -21.70
C LEU A 51 -16.49 0.44 -21.92
N GLN A 52 -16.74 0.84 -23.18
CA GLN A 52 -17.83 1.77 -23.48
C GLN A 52 -19.19 1.07 -23.35
N GLU A 53 -19.93 1.38 -22.28
CA GLU A 53 -21.32 0.95 -22.11
C GLU A 53 -22.23 1.64 -23.14
N GLY A 54 -22.87 0.88 -24.03
CA GLY A 54 -23.86 1.45 -24.96
C GLY A 54 -24.37 0.59 -26.13
N ALA A 55 -23.90 -0.63 -26.34
CA ALA A 55 -24.36 -1.47 -27.46
C ALA A 55 -25.08 -2.72 -26.93
N GLY A 56 -26.36 -2.87 -27.26
CA GLY A 56 -27.16 -4.03 -26.86
C GLY A 56 -26.54 -5.37 -27.27
N HIS A 57 -26.96 -6.45 -26.57
CA HIS A 57 -26.39 -7.80 -26.55
C HIS A 57 -26.12 -8.50 -27.91
N ASP A 58 -26.52 -7.94 -29.05
CA ASP A 58 -26.24 -8.49 -30.39
C ASP A 58 -25.19 -7.67 -31.19
N VAL A 59 -24.75 -6.52 -30.69
CA VAL A 59 -23.80 -5.58 -31.33
C VAL A 59 -22.40 -5.62 -30.68
N GLU A 60 -22.27 -6.32 -29.55
CA GLU A 60 -21.04 -6.43 -28.75
C GLU A 60 -19.89 -7.09 -29.55
N LEU A 61 -20.15 -8.21 -30.23
CA LEU A 61 -19.13 -8.94 -31.00
C LEU A 61 -18.58 -8.15 -32.20
N GLN A 62 -19.41 -7.36 -32.89
CA GLN A 62 -18.94 -6.57 -34.04
C GLN A 62 -18.16 -5.33 -33.59
N THR A 63 -18.60 -4.70 -32.50
CA THR A 63 -17.92 -3.53 -31.93
C THR A 63 -16.56 -3.90 -31.34
N ASP A 64 -16.46 -5.06 -30.70
CA ASP A 64 -15.20 -5.60 -30.18
C ASP A 64 -14.18 -5.87 -31.28
N LEU A 65 -14.61 -6.40 -32.43
CA LEU A 65 -13.72 -6.66 -33.57
C LEU A 65 -13.19 -5.35 -34.17
N VAL A 66 -14.05 -4.34 -34.34
CA VAL A 66 -13.65 -3.02 -34.85
C VAL A 66 -12.66 -2.34 -33.88
N ASN A 67 -12.91 -2.43 -32.59
CA ASN A 67 -12.00 -1.88 -31.56
C ASN A 67 -10.66 -2.62 -31.53
N ARG A 68 -10.65 -3.94 -31.76
CA ARG A 68 -9.42 -4.74 -31.90
C ARG A 68 -8.62 -4.38 -33.15
N ASP A 69 -9.30 -4.11 -34.25
CA ASP A 69 -8.63 -3.69 -35.49
C ASP A 69 -8.01 -2.30 -35.34
N ALA A 70 -8.73 -1.35 -34.72
CA ALA A 70 -8.23 -0.01 -34.44
C ALA A 70 -6.99 -0.03 -33.52
N LEU A 71 -7.01 -0.86 -32.47
CA LEU A 71 -5.85 -1.09 -31.61
C LEU A 71 -4.67 -1.64 -32.42
N THR A 72 -4.89 -2.69 -33.20
CA THR A 72 -3.84 -3.35 -33.99
C THR A 72 -3.23 -2.39 -35.02
N GLN A 73 -4.06 -1.57 -35.67
CA GLN A 73 -3.62 -0.58 -36.63
C GLN A 73 -2.76 0.50 -35.96
N THR A 74 -3.18 0.99 -34.79
CA THR A 74 -2.45 2.00 -34.02
C THR A 74 -1.09 1.47 -33.57
N MET A 75 -1.03 0.26 -33.02
CA MET A 75 0.23 -0.34 -32.57
C MET A 75 1.21 -0.59 -33.72
N ARG A 76 0.70 -1.03 -34.88
CA ARG A 76 1.52 -1.19 -36.10
C ARG A 76 2.05 0.14 -36.61
N ALA A 77 1.26 1.22 -36.53
CA ALA A 77 1.69 2.54 -36.98
C ALA A 77 2.86 3.10 -36.16
N PHE A 78 2.95 2.72 -34.88
CA PHE A 78 4.01 3.16 -33.98
C PHE A 78 5.14 2.16 -33.79
N ASP A 79 5.08 0.98 -34.44
CA ASP A 79 5.95 -0.17 -34.15
C ASP A 79 6.10 -0.40 -32.64
N TYR A 80 4.96 -0.36 -31.94
CA TYR A 80 4.93 -0.19 -30.49
C TYR A 80 5.61 -1.39 -29.77
N PRO A 81 6.71 -1.17 -29.02
CA PRO A 81 7.58 -2.26 -28.57
C PRO A 81 7.15 -2.90 -27.23
N PHE A 82 6.16 -2.32 -26.56
CA PHE A 82 5.73 -2.75 -25.23
C PHE A 82 4.51 -3.67 -25.26
N THR A 83 4.15 -4.20 -24.08
CA THR A 83 2.97 -5.07 -23.94
C THR A 83 1.71 -4.25 -24.13
N VAL A 84 0.78 -4.75 -24.94
CA VAL A 84 -0.51 -4.10 -25.21
C VAL A 84 -1.64 -5.07 -24.93
N GLY A 85 -2.72 -4.57 -24.35
CA GLY A 85 -3.93 -5.35 -24.11
C GLY A 85 -5.16 -4.47 -23.96
N PHE A 86 -6.23 -5.07 -23.45
CA PHE A 86 -7.45 -4.37 -23.08
C PHE A 86 -7.58 -4.34 -21.57
N ALA A 87 -8.04 -3.22 -21.04
CA ALA A 87 -8.50 -3.14 -19.66
C ALA A 87 -9.87 -3.82 -19.57
N ASP A 88 -10.06 -4.66 -18.56
CA ASP A 88 -11.37 -5.19 -18.20
C ASP A 88 -12.01 -4.38 -17.07
N GLN A 89 -13.29 -4.66 -16.80
CA GLN A 89 -14.05 -3.92 -15.78
C GLN A 89 -13.46 -4.14 -14.37
N GLN A 90 -12.92 -5.34 -14.10
CA GLN A 90 -12.28 -5.66 -12.83
C GLN A 90 -11.00 -4.84 -12.64
N LEU A 91 -10.16 -4.68 -13.65
CA LEU A 91 -8.97 -3.87 -13.54
C LEU A 91 -9.31 -2.39 -13.31
N ILE A 92 -10.27 -1.85 -14.08
CA ILE A 92 -10.67 -0.43 -13.91
C ILE A 92 -11.25 -0.19 -12.53
N ALA A 93 -12.06 -1.11 -12.00
CA ALA A 93 -12.57 -1.01 -10.62
C ALA A 93 -11.43 -1.04 -9.58
N ALA A 94 -10.40 -1.86 -9.78
CA ALA A 94 -9.25 -1.95 -8.87
C ALA A 94 -8.44 -0.64 -8.88
N LEU A 95 -8.10 -0.15 -10.07
CA LEU A 95 -7.35 1.09 -10.25
C LEU A 95 -8.14 2.31 -9.76
N SER A 96 -9.46 2.32 -9.97
CA SER A 96 -10.34 3.38 -9.46
C SER A 96 -10.43 3.35 -7.93
N THR A 97 -10.43 2.16 -7.33
CA THR A 97 -10.41 1.99 -5.86
C THR A 97 -9.13 2.60 -5.29
N ILE A 98 -7.97 2.23 -5.84
CA ILE A 98 -6.67 2.79 -5.41
C ILE A 98 -6.63 4.31 -5.60
N HIS A 99 -7.09 4.80 -6.75
CA HIS A 99 -7.17 6.24 -7.02
C HIS A 99 -8.02 6.99 -5.99
N ASN A 100 -9.21 6.47 -5.69
CA ASN A 100 -10.17 7.12 -4.79
C ASN A 100 -9.71 7.09 -3.33
N GLN A 101 -8.83 6.17 -2.92
CA GLN A 101 -8.21 6.22 -1.60
C GLN A 101 -7.26 7.42 -1.44
N VAL A 102 -6.54 7.77 -2.50
CA VAL A 102 -5.55 8.86 -2.46
C VAL A 102 -6.22 10.23 -2.60
N TYR A 103 -7.37 10.31 -3.28
CA TYR A 103 -8.02 11.58 -3.61
C TYR A 103 -9.47 11.65 -3.11
N TYR A 104 -9.78 12.68 -2.31
CA TYR A 104 -11.11 12.92 -1.73
C TYR A 104 -12.27 13.11 -2.73
N ALA A 105 -11.99 13.41 -4.01
CA ALA A 105 -13.01 13.61 -5.03
C ALA A 105 -13.08 12.38 -5.94
N GLN A 106 -14.10 11.53 -5.73
CA GLN A 106 -14.40 10.37 -6.58
C GLN A 106 -14.67 10.84 -8.01
N ARG A 107 -13.70 10.64 -8.90
CA ARG A 107 -13.84 10.93 -10.33
C ARG A 107 -13.40 9.69 -11.11
N SER A 108 -14.04 9.46 -12.25
CA SER A 108 -13.58 8.45 -13.22
C SER A 108 -12.12 8.71 -13.58
N LEU A 109 -11.37 7.63 -13.84
CA LEU A 109 -9.98 7.74 -14.29
C LEU A 109 -9.95 8.55 -15.59
N PRO A 110 -9.26 9.71 -15.63
CA PRO A 110 -9.15 10.49 -16.86
C PRO A 110 -8.31 9.72 -17.88
N LEU A 111 -8.48 10.00 -19.18
CA LEU A 111 -7.59 9.46 -20.20
C LEU A 111 -6.67 10.57 -20.76
N PRO A 112 -5.36 10.30 -20.91
CA PRO A 112 -4.64 9.13 -20.41
C PRO A 112 -4.51 9.16 -18.88
N CYS A 113 -4.37 7.97 -18.27
CA CYS A 113 -4.02 7.83 -16.86
C CYS A 113 -3.05 6.67 -16.69
N SER A 114 -1.94 6.92 -16.01
CA SER A 114 -0.87 5.93 -15.85
C SER A 114 -0.57 5.67 -14.37
N PHE A 115 -0.31 4.42 -14.03
CA PHE A 115 0.07 3.99 -12.68
C PHE A 115 1.47 3.39 -12.71
N LEU A 116 2.40 3.99 -11.96
CA LEU A 116 3.75 3.45 -11.80
C LEU A 116 3.78 2.51 -10.59
N LEU A 117 4.13 1.26 -10.84
CA LEU A 117 4.31 0.22 -9.84
C LEU A 117 5.79 0.00 -9.58
N ASP A 118 6.18 -0.16 -8.31
CA ASP A 118 7.52 -0.58 -7.93
C ASP A 118 7.74 -2.09 -8.14
N ALA A 119 8.94 -2.58 -7.81
CA ALA A 119 9.30 -4.00 -7.93
C ALA A 119 8.44 -4.94 -7.05
N GLN A 120 7.76 -4.40 -6.04
CA GLN A 120 6.84 -5.14 -5.17
C GLN A 120 5.38 -5.05 -5.66
N GLY A 121 5.12 -4.33 -6.75
CA GLY A 121 3.78 -4.12 -7.29
C GLY A 121 2.97 -3.03 -6.57
N ARG A 122 3.61 -2.23 -5.70
CA ARG A 122 2.94 -1.11 -5.01
C ARG A 122 2.87 0.10 -5.91
N VAL A 123 1.75 0.84 -5.88
CA VAL A 123 1.59 2.08 -6.66
C VAL A 123 2.47 3.18 -6.05
N ALA A 124 3.50 3.58 -6.78
CA ALA A 124 4.43 4.64 -6.40
C ALA A 124 4.00 6.02 -6.92
N ALA A 125 3.37 6.07 -8.10
CA ALA A 125 2.86 7.32 -8.69
C ALA A 125 1.60 7.08 -9.53
N ILE A 126 0.73 8.09 -9.59
CA ILE A 126 -0.46 8.13 -10.44
C ILE A 126 -0.40 9.40 -11.29
N TYR A 127 -0.26 9.24 -12.61
CA TYR A 127 -0.25 10.33 -13.57
C TYR A 127 -1.64 10.51 -14.16
N LYS A 128 -2.23 11.70 -14.00
CA LYS A 128 -3.54 12.07 -14.55
C LYS A 128 -3.31 13.00 -15.74
N GLY A 129 -3.30 12.44 -16.95
CA GLY A 129 -2.84 13.11 -18.17
C GLY A 129 -1.51 12.53 -18.67
N ALA A 130 -1.07 13.04 -19.81
CA ALA A 130 0.10 12.51 -20.51
C ALA A 130 1.37 12.69 -19.68
N VAL A 131 2.19 11.63 -19.58
CA VAL A 131 3.50 11.67 -18.94
C VAL A 131 4.61 11.53 -19.98
N SER A 132 5.66 12.35 -19.85
CA SER A 132 6.81 12.27 -20.74
C SER A 132 7.79 11.17 -20.32
N ALA A 133 8.54 10.63 -21.28
CA ALA A 133 9.61 9.65 -21.00
C ALA A 133 10.65 10.21 -20.00
N GLN A 134 10.99 11.49 -20.09
CA GLN A 134 11.91 12.13 -19.15
C GLN A 134 11.36 12.17 -17.73
N GLN A 135 10.07 12.52 -17.57
CA GLN A 135 9.42 12.50 -16.26
C GLN A 135 9.42 11.08 -15.66
N LEU A 136 9.12 10.06 -16.47
CA LEU A 136 9.19 8.67 -16.03
C LEU A 136 10.60 8.28 -15.56
N MET A 137 11.64 8.65 -16.32
CA MET A 137 13.03 8.37 -15.94
C MET A 137 13.43 9.04 -14.61
N ASP A 138 12.95 10.26 -14.38
CA ASP A 138 13.17 10.99 -13.14
C ASP A 138 12.44 10.33 -11.96
N ASP A 139 11.20 9.90 -12.16
CA ASP A 139 10.39 9.26 -11.11
C ASP A 139 10.87 7.84 -10.79
N LEU A 140 11.42 7.11 -11.77
CA LEU A 140 12.08 5.82 -11.54
C LEU A 140 13.30 5.94 -10.61
N ALA A 141 13.99 7.08 -10.64
CA ALA A 141 15.10 7.34 -9.71
C ALA A 141 14.61 7.57 -8.28
N LEU A 142 13.35 7.98 -8.09
CA LEU A 142 12.76 8.19 -6.77
C LEU A 142 12.30 6.89 -6.09
N LEU A 143 12.07 5.82 -6.84
CA LEU A 143 11.59 4.54 -6.28
C LEU A 143 12.52 3.94 -5.22
N GLU A 144 13.82 4.24 -5.30
CA GLU A 144 14.83 3.79 -4.33
C GLU A 144 15.34 4.94 -3.43
N ALA A 145 14.78 6.14 -3.58
CA ALA A 145 15.21 7.30 -2.81
C ALA A 145 14.65 7.26 -1.38
N ASN A 146 15.32 7.96 -0.45
CA ASN A 146 14.82 8.08 0.91
C ASN A 146 13.57 8.99 0.99
N THR A 147 12.81 8.88 2.09
CA THR A 147 11.55 9.61 2.28
C THR A 147 11.70 11.12 2.17
N GLU A 148 12.84 11.68 2.59
CA GLU A 148 13.09 13.13 2.53
C GLU A 148 13.31 13.63 1.09
N THR A 149 14.02 12.86 0.28
CA THR A 149 14.26 13.14 -1.14
C THR A 149 12.94 13.09 -1.92
N ILE A 150 12.14 12.05 -1.67
CA ILE A 150 10.80 11.91 -2.27
C ILE A 150 9.93 13.10 -1.88
N ALA A 151 9.89 13.46 -0.58
CA ALA A 151 9.08 14.57 -0.10
C ALA A 151 9.48 15.92 -0.72
N THR A 152 10.77 16.16 -0.90
CA THR A 152 11.27 17.41 -1.51
C THR A 152 10.90 17.49 -2.99
N ARG A 153 10.97 16.37 -3.72
CA ARG A 153 10.76 16.36 -5.18
C ARG A 153 9.28 16.29 -5.59
N THR A 154 8.42 15.74 -4.73
CA THR A 154 6.97 15.59 -5.00
C THR A 154 6.13 16.78 -4.58
N ARG A 155 6.67 17.70 -3.78
CA ARG A 155 5.92 18.87 -3.30
C ARG A 155 5.95 20.00 -4.33
N PRO A 156 4.80 20.54 -4.74
CA PRO A 156 4.76 21.67 -5.68
C PRO A 156 5.32 22.96 -5.07
N PHE A 157 5.39 23.06 -3.73
CA PHE A 157 5.85 24.24 -3.02
C PHE A 157 6.78 23.87 -1.87
N ALA A 158 7.77 24.72 -1.60
CA ALA A 158 8.64 24.58 -0.44
C ALA A 158 7.83 24.76 0.86
N GLY A 159 8.07 23.92 1.86
CA GLY A 159 7.39 24.02 3.15
C GLY A 159 7.82 22.97 4.17
N SER A 160 7.62 23.28 5.45
CA SER A 160 7.95 22.41 6.57
C SER A 160 6.84 21.37 6.79
N ARG A 161 7.23 20.13 7.07
CA ARG A 161 6.29 19.04 7.39
C ARG A 161 5.75 19.26 8.81
N VAL A 162 4.45 19.54 8.92
CA VAL A 162 3.78 19.72 10.22
C VAL A 162 3.23 18.40 10.76
N LEU A 163 2.89 17.46 9.87
CA LEU A 163 2.37 16.14 10.21
C LEU A 163 3.18 15.03 9.53
N ASN A 164 3.55 14.01 10.31
CA ASN A 164 3.95 12.73 9.74
C ASN A 164 2.70 12.06 9.18
N VAL A 165 2.42 12.27 7.89
CA VAL A 165 1.57 11.33 7.15
C VAL A 165 2.31 10.00 7.15
N GLU A 166 1.96 9.11 8.07
CA GLU A 166 2.43 7.73 8.06
C GLU A 166 2.03 7.06 6.75
N GLU A 167 2.75 6.01 6.37
CA GLU A 167 2.33 5.14 5.27
C GLU A 167 0.87 4.71 5.48
N LEU A 168 0.10 4.60 4.40
CA LEU A 168 -1.28 4.10 4.45
C LEU A 168 -1.27 2.78 5.22
N SER A 169 -1.94 2.76 6.38
CA SER A 169 -2.05 1.58 7.24
C SER A 169 -2.45 0.38 6.37
N PRO A 170 -1.72 -0.75 6.38
CA PRO A 170 -2.04 -1.91 5.54
C PRO A 170 -3.50 -2.39 5.68
N LEU A 171 -4.09 -2.21 6.86
CA LEU A 171 -5.52 -2.47 7.08
C LEU A 171 -6.47 -1.56 6.29
N VAL A 172 -6.10 -0.29 6.07
CA VAL A 172 -6.88 0.65 5.24
C VAL A 172 -6.80 0.23 3.78
N ALA A 173 -5.63 -0.23 3.32
CA ALA A 173 -5.48 -0.80 1.98
C ALA A 173 -6.36 -2.05 1.81
N ALA A 174 -6.33 -2.97 2.78
CA ALA A 174 -7.18 -4.16 2.78
C ALA A 174 -8.68 -3.85 2.79
N GLU A 175 -9.12 -2.83 3.55
CA GLU A 175 -10.53 -2.42 3.57
C GLU A 175 -10.99 -1.88 2.21
N ALA A 176 -10.15 -1.16 1.48
CA ALA A 176 -10.51 -0.73 0.15
C ALA A 176 -10.52 -1.87 -0.86
N TYR A 177 -9.58 -2.82 -0.78
CA TYR A 177 -9.68 -4.04 -1.58
C TYR A 177 -11.00 -4.77 -1.34
N ARG A 178 -11.43 -4.87 -0.07
CA ARG A 178 -12.73 -5.45 0.30
C ARG A 178 -13.89 -4.67 -0.32
N GLU A 179 -13.90 -3.34 -0.21
CA GLU A 179 -14.94 -2.47 -0.80
C GLU A 179 -14.99 -2.58 -2.33
N GLY A 180 -13.84 -2.78 -2.98
CA GLY A 180 -13.73 -3.07 -4.41
C GLY A 180 -14.10 -4.50 -4.81
N GLY A 181 -14.39 -5.39 -3.87
CA GLY A 181 -14.73 -6.80 -4.12
C GLY A 181 -13.52 -7.75 -4.29
N TYR A 182 -12.30 -7.25 -4.10
CA TYR A 182 -11.04 -8.02 -4.18
C TYR A 182 -10.76 -8.73 -2.85
N LEU A 183 -11.64 -9.68 -2.49
CA LEU A 183 -11.63 -10.29 -1.15
C LEU A 183 -10.35 -11.12 -0.88
N LYS A 184 -9.77 -11.74 -1.92
CA LYS A 184 -8.55 -12.56 -1.77
C LYS A 184 -7.32 -11.67 -1.57
N GLU A 185 -7.24 -10.58 -2.30
CA GLU A 185 -6.19 -9.58 -2.21
C GLU A 185 -6.26 -8.86 -0.85
N ALA A 186 -7.48 -8.50 -0.41
CA ALA A 186 -7.71 -7.98 0.93
C ALA A 186 -7.21 -8.95 2.00
N GLN A 187 -7.53 -10.25 1.87
CA GLN A 187 -7.08 -11.27 2.82
C GLN A 187 -5.55 -11.39 2.82
N ALA A 188 -4.91 -11.49 1.66
CA ALA A 188 -3.46 -11.60 1.54
C ALA A 188 -2.75 -10.39 2.16
N GLU A 189 -3.30 -9.19 1.98
CA GLU A 189 -2.74 -7.96 2.55
C GLU A 189 -2.81 -7.94 4.08
N VAL A 190 -3.93 -8.41 4.66
CA VAL A 190 -4.06 -8.53 6.13
C VAL A 190 -3.16 -9.63 6.67
N GLU A 191 -3.05 -10.77 6.00
CA GLU A 191 -2.17 -11.88 6.41
C GLU A 191 -0.70 -11.46 6.38
N ARG A 192 -0.28 -10.72 5.35
CA ARG A 192 1.06 -10.14 5.25
C ARG A 192 1.34 -9.18 6.41
N TYR A 193 0.44 -8.24 6.67
CA TYR A 193 0.59 -7.29 7.77
C TYR A 193 0.57 -7.97 9.14
N LEU A 194 -0.31 -8.95 9.34
CA LEU A 194 -0.36 -9.75 10.57
C LEU A 194 0.96 -10.49 10.78
N ALA A 195 1.55 -11.07 9.73
CA ALA A 195 2.87 -11.69 9.81
C ALA A 195 3.97 -10.70 10.22
N GLU A 196 3.94 -9.46 9.73
CA GLU A 196 4.87 -8.39 10.13
C GLU A 196 4.69 -7.98 11.61
N VAL A 197 3.45 -7.83 12.07
CA VAL A 197 3.10 -7.56 13.48
C VAL A 197 3.48 -8.74 14.40
N MET A 198 3.43 -9.97 13.89
CA MET A 198 3.88 -11.14 14.61
C MET A 198 5.40 -11.28 14.61
N ALA A 199 6.08 -10.86 13.53
CA ALA A 199 7.53 -10.93 13.37
C ALA A 199 8.31 -9.89 14.20
N THR A 200 7.63 -8.90 14.78
CA THR A 200 8.25 -7.95 15.72
C THR A 200 8.57 -8.64 17.05
N HIS A 201 9.75 -9.28 17.11
CA HIS A 201 10.19 -10.09 18.26
C HIS A 201 10.98 -9.29 19.30
N ASP A 202 11.69 -8.23 18.91
CA ASP A 202 12.59 -7.51 19.81
C ASP A 202 11.99 -6.20 20.34
N LEU A 203 10.96 -6.35 21.18
CA LEU A 203 10.34 -5.23 21.90
C LEU A 203 11.35 -4.54 22.83
N ASP A 204 12.40 -5.24 23.26
CA ASP A 204 13.46 -4.70 24.09
C ASP A 204 14.35 -3.74 23.31
N GLN A 205 14.81 -4.12 22.12
CA GLN A 205 15.55 -3.25 21.20
C GLN A 205 14.70 -2.07 20.73
N MET A 206 13.41 -2.27 20.43
CA MET A 206 12.51 -1.17 20.06
C MET A 206 12.29 -0.19 21.22
N SER A 207 12.08 -0.69 22.43
CA SER A 207 11.94 0.16 23.62
C SER A 207 13.22 0.97 23.90
N ALA A 208 14.40 0.35 23.72
CA ALA A 208 15.69 0.99 23.88
C ALA A 208 15.94 2.06 22.80
N ALA A 209 15.60 1.78 21.54
CA ALA A 209 15.69 2.72 20.43
C ALA A 209 14.77 3.93 20.63
N LEU A 210 13.52 3.70 21.05
CA LEU A 210 12.55 4.77 21.34
C LEU A 210 13.00 5.62 22.54
N MET A 211 13.54 5.00 23.60
CA MET A 211 14.15 5.74 24.71
C MET A 211 15.35 6.58 24.26
N GLY A 212 16.17 6.06 23.33
CA GLY A 212 17.29 6.79 22.73
C GLY A 212 16.83 7.99 21.90
N ALA A 213 15.74 7.86 21.15
CA ALA A 213 15.15 8.94 20.34
C ALA A 213 14.41 10.00 21.19
N LEU A 214 13.89 9.62 22.36
CA LEU A 214 13.21 10.51 23.30
C LEU A 214 14.17 11.26 24.23
N ARG A 215 15.43 10.83 24.35
CA ARG A 215 16.45 11.66 24.99
C ARG A 215 16.63 12.89 24.11
N PRO A 216 16.40 14.12 24.61
CA PRO A 216 16.80 15.29 23.87
C PRO A 216 18.28 15.13 23.55
N THR A 217 18.63 15.20 22.27
CA THR A 217 20.02 15.33 21.83
C THR A 217 20.62 16.42 22.71
N VAL A 218 21.59 16.05 23.55
CA VAL A 218 22.26 16.98 24.45
C VAL A 218 22.65 18.19 23.60
N ALA A 219 21.99 19.32 23.83
CA ALA A 219 22.42 20.58 23.24
C ALA A 219 23.91 20.73 23.58
N PRO A 220 24.76 21.17 22.64
CA PRO A 220 26.20 21.18 22.87
C PRO A 220 26.49 21.92 24.19
N GLU A 221 27.12 21.21 25.12
CA GLU A 221 27.57 21.74 26.40
C GLU A 221 28.38 23.01 26.13
N ILE A 222 27.79 24.16 26.43
CA ILE A 222 28.54 25.39 26.63
C ILE A 222 29.41 25.12 27.86
N THR A 223 30.69 24.94 27.58
CA THR A 223 31.72 24.62 28.57
C THR A 223 31.82 25.78 29.56
N GLN A 224 31.32 25.58 30.77
CA GLN A 224 31.74 26.38 31.92
C GLN A 224 32.18 25.44 33.05
N PRO A 225 33.36 25.68 33.66
CA PRO A 225 33.95 24.75 34.61
C PRO A 225 33.25 24.84 35.98
N LEU A 226 32.89 23.68 36.53
CA LEU A 226 32.40 23.53 37.91
C LEU A 226 33.50 23.84 38.95
N PRO A 227 33.15 24.37 40.13
CA PRO A 227 33.90 24.11 41.34
C PRO A 227 33.45 22.80 42.03
N SER A 228 34.38 22.24 42.78
CA SER A 228 34.46 20.88 43.34
C SER A 228 33.55 20.55 44.54
N ALA A 229 33.41 19.23 44.75
CA ALA A 229 33.00 18.49 45.97
C ALA A 229 31.47 18.38 46.18
N SER A 230 30.87 17.29 46.64
CA SER A 230 31.32 15.96 47.12
C SER A 230 30.06 15.10 47.36
N SER A 231 30.19 13.77 47.23
CA SER A 231 29.29 12.70 47.77
C SER A 231 27.79 12.63 47.40
N GLU A 232 27.21 13.54 46.61
CA GLU A 232 25.80 13.43 46.15
C GLU A 232 25.60 12.77 44.77
N SER A 233 26.69 12.41 44.07
CA SER A 233 26.62 11.90 42.69
C SER A 233 26.05 10.49 42.57
N ASP A 234 26.27 9.63 43.58
CA ASP A 234 25.87 8.21 43.55
C ASP A 234 24.38 8.01 43.82
N THR A 235 23.75 8.90 44.59
CA THR A 235 22.31 8.86 44.86
C THR A 235 21.52 9.48 43.70
N LEU A 236 22.03 10.54 43.06
CA LEU A 236 21.41 11.10 41.86
C LEU A 236 21.51 10.16 40.64
N THR A 237 22.65 9.51 40.40
CA THR A 237 22.79 8.54 39.27
C THR A 237 21.93 7.30 39.47
N LYS A 238 21.85 6.75 40.68
CA LYS A 238 20.94 5.63 41.00
C LYS A 238 19.47 6.01 40.82
N LYS A 239 19.04 7.20 41.29
CA LYS A 239 17.67 7.69 41.14
C LYS A 239 17.30 7.99 39.67
N SER A 240 18.30 8.41 38.88
CA SER A 240 18.15 8.62 37.43
C SER A 240 18.05 7.29 36.68
N MET A 241 18.86 6.28 37.02
CA MET A 241 18.79 4.93 36.45
C MET A 241 17.44 4.25 36.74
N THR A 242 16.95 4.31 37.98
CA THR A 242 15.64 3.73 38.34
C THR A 242 14.49 4.39 37.59
N THR A 243 14.63 5.67 37.21
CA THR A 243 13.61 6.40 36.42
C THR A 243 13.63 5.97 34.96
N VAL A 244 14.81 5.75 34.38
CA VAL A 244 14.98 5.29 32.99
C VAL A 244 14.50 3.85 32.82
N GLU A 245 14.81 2.96 33.76
CA GLU A 245 14.32 1.57 33.75
C GLU A 245 12.80 1.51 33.89
N SER A 246 12.23 2.35 34.75
CA SER A 246 10.77 2.48 34.92
C SER A 246 10.08 3.00 33.65
N GLN A 247 10.68 3.98 32.95
CA GLN A 247 10.17 4.51 31.68
C GLN A 247 10.28 3.48 30.54
N GLN A 248 11.39 2.74 30.45
CA GLN A 248 11.56 1.69 29.45
C GLN A 248 10.54 0.56 29.66
N ALA A 249 10.28 0.15 30.90
CA ALA A 249 9.24 -0.82 31.22
C ALA A 249 7.83 -0.32 30.84
N ALA A 250 7.55 0.98 31.01
CA ALA A 250 6.29 1.58 30.59
C ALA A 250 6.12 1.57 29.07
N ILE A 251 7.16 1.94 28.31
CA ILE A 251 7.15 1.89 26.84
C ILE A 251 6.95 0.47 26.34
N LYS A 252 7.69 -0.51 26.88
CA LYS A 252 7.51 -1.93 26.54
C LYS A 252 6.07 -2.38 26.76
N THR A 253 5.47 -2.00 27.89
CA THR A 253 4.06 -2.29 28.18
C THR A 253 3.12 -1.71 27.13
N GLN A 254 3.35 -0.46 26.69
CA GLN A 254 2.53 0.17 25.65
C GLN A 254 2.72 -0.50 24.29
N LEU A 255 3.93 -0.91 23.93
CA LEU A 255 4.20 -1.64 22.68
C LEU A 255 3.50 -3.00 22.64
N VAL A 256 3.47 -3.74 23.75
CA VAL A 256 2.71 -4.99 23.85
C VAL A 256 1.22 -4.75 23.61
N LYS A 257 0.64 -3.74 24.29
CA LYS A 257 -0.77 -3.38 24.10
C LYS A 257 -1.08 -2.94 22.66
N LEU A 258 -0.17 -2.21 22.03
CA LEU A 258 -0.31 -1.81 20.64
C LEU A 258 -0.29 -3.01 19.71
N ARG A 259 0.64 -3.96 19.91
CA ARG A 259 0.72 -5.20 19.14
C ARG A 259 -0.55 -6.04 19.26
N GLU A 260 -1.06 -6.23 20.49
CA GLU A 260 -2.33 -6.94 20.72
C GLU A 260 -3.50 -6.24 20.03
N ARG A 261 -3.57 -4.91 20.11
CA ARG A 261 -4.59 -4.11 19.43
C ARG A 261 -4.54 -4.30 17.91
N GLU A 262 -3.35 -4.27 17.31
CA GLU A 262 -3.20 -4.45 15.86
C GLU A 262 -3.54 -5.89 15.43
N GLN A 263 -3.16 -6.91 16.22
CA GLN A 263 -3.58 -8.29 15.96
C GLN A 263 -5.11 -8.44 16.00
N LEU A 264 -5.77 -7.85 16.99
CA LEU A 264 -7.24 -7.87 17.09
C LEU A 264 -7.90 -7.23 15.86
N ARG A 265 -7.37 -6.10 15.38
CA ARG A 265 -7.87 -5.45 14.16
C ARG A 265 -7.68 -6.33 12.92
N CYS A 266 -6.53 -7.00 12.78
CA CYS A 266 -6.27 -7.93 11.69
C CYS A 266 -7.25 -9.11 11.70
N TYR A 267 -7.40 -9.79 12.84
CA TYR A 267 -8.30 -10.93 12.94
C TYR A 267 -9.77 -10.55 12.78
N ASP A 268 -10.20 -9.37 13.24
CA ASP A 268 -11.56 -8.88 12.98
C ASP A 268 -11.82 -8.71 11.48
N LEU A 269 -10.88 -8.10 10.75
CA LEU A 269 -11.00 -7.93 9.30
C LEU A 269 -10.95 -9.28 8.57
N LEU A 270 -10.07 -10.21 8.98
CA LEU A 270 -10.03 -11.57 8.42
C LEU A 270 -11.36 -12.32 8.65
N ALA A 271 -11.97 -12.20 9.83
CA ALA A 271 -13.27 -12.81 10.09
C ALA A 271 -14.37 -12.23 9.19
N ARG A 272 -14.36 -10.91 8.94
CA ARG A 272 -15.28 -10.26 8.00
C ARG A 272 -15.06 -10.74 6.56
N LEU A 273 -13.81 -10.78 6.11
CA LEU A 273 -13.43 -11.24 4.77
C LEU A 273 -13.80 -12.71 4.54
N ALA A 274 -13.51 -13.59 5.49
CA ALA A 274 -13.86 -15.01 5.41
C ALA A 274 -15.38 -15.20 5.32
N ARG A 275 -16.15 -14.43 6.09
CA ARG A 275 -17.62 -14.45 6.02
C ARG A 275 -18.14 -14.01 4.64
N GLU A 276 -17.60 -12.94 4.07
CA GLU A 276 -17.96 -12.45 2.73
C GLU A 276 -17.60 -13.49 1.64
N GLN A 277 -16.48 -14.19 1.79
CA GLN A 277 -16.04 -15.29 0.92
C GLN A 277 -16.81 -16.62 1.15
N ARG A 278 -17.65 -16.70 2.20
CA ARG A 278 -18.28 -17.94 2.68
C ARG A 278 -17.29 -19.03 3.12
N ASP A 279 -16.10 -18.62 3.56
CA ASP A 279 -15.12 -19.50 4.20
C ASP A 279 -15.38 -19.63 5.70
N VAL A 280 -16.13 -20.67 6.07
CA VAL A 280 -16.48 -20.97 7.46
C VAL A 280 -15.26 -21.30 8.31
N ALA A 281 -14.30 -22.03 7.73
CA ALA A 281 -13.12 -22.47 8.47
C ALA A 281 -12.23 -21.28 8.83
N GLY A 282 -11.97 -20.39 7.86
CA GLY A 282 -11.24 -19.14 8.07
C GLY A 282 -11.91 -18.22 9.08
N GLU A 283 -13.25 -18.06 9.01
CA GLU A 283 -13.99 -17.22 9.96
C GLU A 283 -13.84 -17.74 11.40
N LEU A 284 -13.99 -19.05 11.61
CA LEU A 284 -13.83 -19.67 12.92
C LEU A 284 -12.40 -19.54 13.47
N VAL A 285 -11.38 -19.72 12.63
CA VAL A 285 -9.97 -19.52 13.04
C VAL A 285 -9.74 -18.10 13.51
N ALA A 286 -10.17 -17.11 12.74
CA ALA A 286 -10.00 -15.70 13.09
C ALA A 286 -10.76 -15.34 14.38
N ARG A 287 -12.03 -15.77 14.51
CA ARG A 287 -12.84 -15.48 15.71
C ARG A 287 -12.29 -16.15 16.98
N ARG A 288 -11.76 -17.37 16.90
CA ARG A 288 -11.07 -18.01 18.03
C ARG A 288 -9.86 -17.20 18.47
N LYS A 289 -9.04 -16.73 17.52
CA LYS A 289 -7.87 -15.89 17.83
C LYS A 289 -8.26 -14.58 18.52
N ILE A 290 -9.38 -13.95 18.14
CA ILE A 290 -9.89 -12.76 18.84
C ILE A 290 -10.25 -13.09 20.30
N VAL A 291 -10.92 -14.22 20.56
CA VAL A 291 -11.27 -14.65 21.92
C VAL A 291 -10.03 -15.03 22.74
N GLU A 292 -9.03 -15.67 22.13
CA GLU A 292 -7.75 -15.97 22.78
C GLU A 292 -7.01 -14.69 23.22
N LEU A 293 -7.00 -13.66 22.36
CA LEU A 293 -6.35 -12.37 22.65
C LEU A 293 -7.16 -11.49 23.61
N ALA A 294 -8.49 -11.60 23.60
CA ALA A 294 -9.39 -10.78 24.41
C ALA A 294 -10.49 -11.63 25.08
N PRO A 295 -10.15 -12.53 26.01
CA PRO A 295 -11.11 -13.49 26.60
C PRO A 295 -12.22 -12.81 27.43
N GLN A 296 -11.96 -11.59 27.92
CA GLN A 296 -12.93 -10.80 28.67
C GLN A 296 -13.93 -10.04 27.76
N SER A 297 -13.73 -10.07 26.43
CA SER A 297 -14.60 -9.39 25.48
C SER A 297 -15.86 -10.19 25.23
N VAL A 298 -16.95 -9.80 25.89
CA VAL A 298 -18.30 -10.39 25.68
C VAL A 298 -18.70 -10.34 24.20
N ALA A 299 -18.36 -9.24 23.50
CA ALA A 299 -18.66 -9.09 22.09
C ALA A 299 -17.95 -10.14 21.22
N ALA A 300 -16.68 -10.45 21.52
CA ALA A 300 -15.91 -11.47 20.81
C ALA A 300 -16.48 -12.87 21.04
N CYS A 301 -16.76 -13.22 22.30
CA CYS A 301 -17.33 -14.52 22.66
C CYS A 301 -18.70 -14.73 22.00
N LEU A 302 -19.59 -13.72 22.05
CA LEU A 302 -20.90 -13.79 21.38
C LEU A 302 -20.77 -13.91 19.86
N ALA A 303 -19.78 -13.25 19.25
CA ALA A 303 -19.57 -13.34 17.81
C ALA A 303 -19.08 -14.74 17.40
N LEU A 304 -18.18 -15.36 18.19
CA LEU A 304 -17.75 -16.74 17.98
C LEU A 304 -18.90 -17.73 18.18
N GLY A 305 -19.67 -17.62 19.28
CA GLY A 305 -20.83 -18.48 19.54
C GLY A 305 -21.90 -18.39 18.44
N ARG A 306 -22.18 -17.17 17.92
CA ARG A 306 -23.07 -17.00 16.76
C ARG A 306 -22.54 -17.73 15.52
N CYS A 307 -21.22 -17.67 15.27
CA CYS A 307 -20.61 -18.35 14.14
C CYS A 307 -20.76 -19.88 14.28
N TYR A 308 -20.52 -20.45 15.46
CA TYR A 308 -20.76 -21.87 15.72
C TYR A 308 -22.22 -22.29 15.52
N MET A 309 -23.16 -21.52 16.07
CA MET A 309 -24.60 -21.80 15.89
C MET A 309 -25.04 -21.77 14.43
N GLN A 310 -24.58 -20.78 13.65
CA GLN A 310 -24.87 -20.68 12.22
C GLN A 310 -24.33 -21.87 11.42
N ASN A 311 -23.26 -22.49 11.90
CA ASN A 311 -22.59 -23.63 11.26
C ASN A 311 -22.94 -24.99 11.90
N ARG A 312 -24.03 -25.05 12.69
CA ARG A 312 -24.56 -26.28 13.32
C ARG A 312 -23.59 -26.94 14.30
N MET A 313 -22.84 -26.13 15.05
CA MET A 313 -21.92 -26.56 16.11
C MET A 313 -22.41 -26.07 17.49
N PRO A 314 -23.53 -26.58 18.03
CA PRO A 314 -24.14 -26.03 19.24
C PRO A 314 -23.43 -26.42 20.54
N GLU A 315 -22.59 -27.45 20.54
CA GLU A 315 -21.83 -27.85 21.74
C GLU A 315 -20.60 -26.94 21.95
N GLU A 316 -20.04 -26.44 20.85
CA GLU A 316 -18.92 -25.49 20.85
C GLU A 316 -19.35 -24.03 21.06
N ALA A 317 -20.63 -23.71 20.82
CA ALA A 317 -21.23 -22.38 20.95
C ALA A 317 -21.48 -21.95 22.40
#